data_AF-A0AAU8UJZ7-F1
#
_entry.id   AF-A0AAU8UJZ7-F1
#
_cell.length_a   1.000
_cell.length_b   1.000
_cell.length_c   1.000
_cell.angle_alpha   90.00
_cell.angle_beta   90.00
_cell.angle_gamma   90.00
#
_symmetry.space_group_name_H-M   'P 1'
#
loop_
_entity.id
_entity.type
_entity.pdbx_description
1 polymer ?
#
loop_
_entity_poly.entity_id
_entity_poly.type
_entity_poly.pdbx_seq_one_letter_code
_entity_poly.pdbx_strand_id
1 'polypeptide(L)'
;MKYNFIYLYLIFIVVLSVVMMLIVLCHRIYVHFTKARFEKRKDQWRDYYANDNFVGNQDAIYEKLKQVKQLVAFEAVIQELKNMDSQADKVRLNDFTSSIYPVWVALGKSYLKRPLIYQAYFAYISCLLPFHQVNHDTKSLEAILLK
;
A
#
# COMPACT_ATOMS: atom_id res chain seq x y z
N MET A 1 -12.48 -50.66 -31.00
CA MET A 1 -11.54 -49.87 -30.19
C MET A 1 -11.60 -48.35 -30.40
N LYS A 2 -12.07 -47.80 -31.54
CA LYS A 2 -12.12 -46.32 -31.78
C LYS A 2 -13.08 -45.53 -30.88
N TYR A 3 -14.21 -46.11 -30.45
CA TYR A 3 -15.20 -45.40 -29.62
C TYR A 3 -14.70 -45.09 -28.20
N ASN A 4 -13.93 -45.98 -27.56
CA ASN A 4 -13.40 -45.74 -26.21
C ASN A 4 -12.42 -44.56 -26.16
N PHE A 5 -11.68 -44.31 -27.23
CA PHE A 5 -10.74 -43.19 -27.30
C PHE A 5 -11.47 -41.84 -27.35
N ILE A 6 -12.58 -41.76 -28.09
CA ILE A 6 -13.42 -40.56 -28.17
C ILE A 6 -14.08 -40.28 -26.80
N TYR A 7 -14.58 -41.31 -26.11
CA TYR A 7 -15.15 -41.13 -24.78
C TYR A 7 -14.11 -40.71 -23.74
N LEU A 8 -12.92 -41.30 -23.75
CA LEU A 8 -11.81 -40.87 -22.89
C LEU A 8 -11.42 -39.41 -23.15
N TYR A 9 -11.39 -39.00 -24.42
CA TYR A 9 -11.09 -37.62 -24.79
C TYR A 9 -12.19 -36.65 -24.35
N LEU A 10 -13.47 -37.03 -24.47
CA LEU A 10 -14.61 -36.26 -23.96
C LEU A 10 -14.56 -36.11 -22.43
N ILE A 11 -14.28 -37.21 -21.71
CA ILE A 11 -14.11 -37.17 -20.24
C ILE A 11 -12.94 -36.24 -19.87
N PHE A 12 -11.82 -36.33 -20.59
CA PHE A 12 -10.68 -35.47 -20.37
C PHE A 12 -11.02 -33.97 -20.58
N ILE A 13 -11.73 -33.63 -21.65
CA ILE A 13 -12.20 -32.25 -21.90
C ILE A 13 -13.11 -31.77 -20.77
N VAL A 14 -14.07 -32.59 -20.34
CA VAL A 14 -14.99 -32.24 -19.25
C VAL A 14 -14.21 -31.98 -17.97
N VAL A 15 -13.27 -32.86 -17.59
CA VAL A 15 -12.42 -32.68 -16.41
C VAL A 15 -11.60 -31.40 -16.52
N LEU A 16 -10.98 -31.15 -17.68
CA LEU A 16 -10.15 -29.97 -17.91
C LEU A 16 -10.97 -28.67 -17.82
N SER A 17 -12.22 -28.69 -18.29
CA SER A 17 -13.15 -27.56 -18.17
C SER A 17 -13.53 -27.27 -16.71
N VAL A 18 -13.78 -28.30 -15.91
CA VAL A 18 -14.09 -28.15 -14.47
C VAL A 18 -12.87 -27.61 -13.72
N VAL A 19 -11.67 -28.12 -14.02
CA VAL A 19 -10.43 -27.63 -13.41
C VAL A 19 -10.18 -26.16 -13.74
N MET A 20 -10.36 -25.74 -15.00
CA MET A 20 -10.23 -24.34 -15.40
C MET A 20 -11.24 -23.45 -14.67
N MET A 21 -12.50 -23.90 -14.53
CA MET A 21 -13.51 -23.17 -13.78
C MET A 21 -13.11 -22.97 -12.31
N LEU A 22 -12.57 -24.01 -11.66
CA LEU A 22 -12.09 -23.93 -10.28
C LEU A 22 -10.92 -22.96 -10.12
N ILE A 23 -9.97 -22.96 -11.06
CA ILE A 23 -8.84 -22.01 -11.07
C ILE A 23 -9.35 -20.57 -11.15
N VAL A 24 -10.29 -20.30 -12.05
CA VAL A 24 -10.91 -18.96 -12.19
C VAL A 24 -11.63 -18.56 -10.91
N LEU A 25 -12.36 -19.49 -10.27
CA LEU A 25 -13.07 -19.23 -9.02
C LEU A 25 -12.09 -18.90 -7.89
N CYS A 26 -11.04 -19.70 -7.73
CA CYS A 26 -9.96 -19.48 -6.76
C CYS A 26 -9.27 -18.13 -6.98
N HIS A 27 -8.98 -17.77 -8.23
CA HIS A 27 -8.39 -16.47 -8.56
C HIS A 27 -9.32 -15.32 -8.19
N ARG A 28 -10.63 -15.40 -8.52
CA ARG A 28 -11.61 -14.38 -8.15
C ARG A 28 -11.73 -14.22 -6.64
N ILE A 29 -11.78 -15.33 -5.91
CA ILE A 29 -11.83 -15.33 -4.44
C ILE A 29 -10.55 -14.70 -3.87
N TYR A 30 -9.38 -15.08 -4.40
CA TYR A 30 -8.10 -14.50 -4.00
C TYR A 30 -8.08 -12.99 -4.21
N VAL A 31 -8.46 -12.51 -5.40
CA VAL A 31 -8.55 -11.08 -5.72
C VAL A 31 -9.55 -10.35 -4.82
N HIS A 32 -10.70 -10.96 -4.55
CA HIS A 32 -11.69 -10.39 -3.64
C HIS A 32 -11.14 -10.28 -2.21
N PHE A 33 -10.49 -11.33 -1.70
CA PHE A 33 -9.88 -11.30 -0.37
C PHE A 33 -8.72 -10.31 -0.28
N THR A 34 -7.89 -10.18 -1.31
CA THR A 34 -6.81 -9.19 -1.31
C THR A 34 -7.38 -7.78 -1.35
N LYS A 35 -8.43 -7.52 -2.14
CA LYS A 35 -9.15 -6.24 -2.16
C LYS A 35 -9.79 -5.93 -0.81
N ALA A 36 -10.52 -6.86 -0.21
CA ALA A 36 -11.15 -6.68 1.10
C ALA A 36 -10.12 -6.38 2.20
N ARG A 37 -8.97 -7.07 2.20
CA ARG A 37 -7.87 -6.77 3.14
C ARG A 37 -7.23 -5.41 2.86
N PHE A 38 -7.15 -4.99 1.60
CA PHE A 38 -6.63 -3.69 1.23
C PHE A 38 -7.55 -2.57 1.73
N GLU A 39 -8.85 -2.65 1.44
CA GLU A 39 -9.83 -1.68 1.94
C GLU A 39 -9.81 -1.60 3.47
N LYS A 40 -9.76 -2.75 4.17
CA LYS A 40 -9.62 -2.76 5.64
C LYS A 40 -8.38 -2.01 6.13
N ARG A 41 -7.24 -2.11 5.44
CA ARG A 41 -6.04 -1.35 5.82
C ARG A 41 -6.19 0.13 5.49
N LYS A 42 -6.85 0.45 4.37
CA LYS A 42 -7.13 1.82 3.96
C LYS A 42 -8.04 2.51 4.99
N ASP A 43 -9.09 1.84 5.43
CA ASP A 43 -10.01 2.32 6.47
C ASP A 43 -9.27 2.53 7.80
N GLN A 44 -8.39 1.60 8.19
CA GLN A 44 -7.53 1.79 9.37
C GLN A 44 -6.71 3.08 9.24
N TRP A 45 -6.08 3.33 8.09
CA TRP A 45 -5.34 4.57 7.89
C TRP A 45 -6.25 5.79 7.99
N ARG A 46 -7.43 5.78 7.34
CA ARG A 46 -8.43 6.86 7.47
C ARG A 46 -8.82 7.12 8.92
N ASP A 47 -9.03 6.09 9.73
CA ASP A 47 -9.35 6.23 11.15
C ASP A 47 -8.18 6.83 11.94
N TYR A 48 -6.95 6.45 11.59
CA TYR A 48 -5.75 7.08 12.16
C TYR A 48 -5.72 8.57 11.81
N TYR A 49 -5.99 8.93 10.55
CA TYR A 49 -6.13 10.32 10.10
C TYR A 49 -7.20 11.07 10.87
N ALA A 50 -8.38 10.46 11.03
CA ALA A 50 -9.58 11.07 11.60
C ALA A 50 -9.50 11.36 13.12
N ASN A 51 -8.70 10.61 13.86
CA ASN A 51 -8.68 10.67 15.32
C ASN A 51 -7.41 11.31 15.90
N ASP A 52 -6.54 11.90 15.07
CA ASP A 52 -5.27 12.54 15.46
C ASP A 52 -4.36 11.65 16.34
N ASN A 53 -4.56 10.33 16.25
CA ASN A 53 -3.88 9.29 17.04
C ASN A 53 -2.39 9.12 16.70
N PHE A 54 -1.78 10.05 15.97
CA PHE A 54 -0.39 9.98 15.54
C PHE A 54 0.57 10.52 16.59
N VAL A 55 0.15 11.55 17.32
CA VAL A 55 0.96 12.17 18.37
C VAL A 55 1.08 11.16 19.53
N GLY A 56 2.26 10.57 19.68
CA GLY A 56 2.55 9.55 20.71
C GLY A 56 2.58 8.09 20.24
N ASN A 57 2.19 7.78 18.99
CA ASN A 57 2.20 6.40 18.44
C ASN A 57 3.26 6.18 17.36
N GLN A 58 4.34 6.96 17.39
CA GLN A 58 5.39 6.97 16.35
C GLN A 58 6.01 5.59 16.08
N ASP A 59 6.27 4.79 17.11
CA ASP A 59 6.83 3.44 16.97
C ASP A 59 5.84 2.46 16.31
N ALA A 60 4.55 2.54 16.67
CA ALA A 60 3.52 1.71 16.07
C ALA A 60 3.31 2.04 14.60
N ILE A 61 3.40 3.33 14.25
CA ILE A 61 3.33 3.81 12.86
C ILE A 61 4.54 3.34 12.07
N TYR A 62 5.75 3.41 12.65
CA TYR A 62 6.97 2.90 12.04
C TYR A 62 6.83 1.41 11.67
N GLU A 63 6.46 0.57 12.62
CA GLU A 63 6.33 -0.88 12.40
C GLU A 63 5.22 -1.23 11.40
N LYS A 64 4.14 -0.45 11.36
CA LYS A 64 3.12 -0.59 10.31
C LYS A 64 3.67 -0.25 8.93
N LEU A 65 4.24 0.94 8.74
CA LEU A 65 4.72 1.42 7.43
C LEU A 65 5.93 0.66 6.88
N LYS A 66 6.66 -0.03 7.75
CA LYS A 66 7.73 -0.98 7.35
C LYS A 66 7.18 -2.15 6.53
N GLN A 67 5.90 -2.45 6.65
CA GLN A 67 5.20 -3.45 5.84
C GLN A 67 4.72 -2.81 4.54
N VAL A 68 5.21 -3.32 3.40
CA VAL A 68 4.86 -2.81 2.05
C VAL A 68 3.34 -2.74 1.84
N LYS A 69 2.60 -3.75 2.32
CA LYS A 69 1.13 -3.80 2.19
C LYS A 69 0.41 -2.67 2.94
N GLN A 70 1.00 -2.17 4.03
CA GLN A 70 0.51 -1.01 4.77
C GLN A 70 0.93 0.28 4.08
N LEU A 71 2.15 0.32 3.53
CA LEU A 71 2.65 1.46 2.77
C LEU A 71 1.81 1.73 1.50
N VAL A 72 1.34 0.69 0.80
CA VAL A 72 0.43 0.83 -0.35
C VAL A 72 -0.94 1.36 0.08
N ALA A 73 -1.49 0.85 1.20
CA ALA A 73 -2.76 1.34 1.72
C ALA A 73 -2.65 2.80 2.20
N PHE A 74 -1.52 3.15 2.80
CA PHE A 74 -1.17 4.50 3.20
C PHE A 74 -1.11 5.45 2.01
N GLU A 75 -0.40 5.07 0.93
CA GLU A 75 -0.35 5.85 -0.32
C GLU A 75 -1.75 6.15 -0.85
N ALA A 76 -2.64 5.16 -0.88
CA ALA A 76 -3.99 5.35 -1.37
C ALA A 76 -4.77 6.39 -0.54
N VAL A 77 -4.60 6.40 0.78
CA VAL A 77 -5.23 7.43 1.63
C VAL A 77 -4.60 8.81 1.37
N ILE A 78 -3.28 8.91 1.21
CA ILE A 78 -2.61 10.18 0.86
C ILE A 78 -3.16 10.74 -0.46
N GLN A 79 -3.30 9.89 -1.48
CA GLN A 79 -3.87 10.29 -2.77
C GLN A 79 -5.33 10.75 -2.63
N GLU A 80 -6.15 10.05 -1.84
CA GLU A 80 -7.52 10.47 -1.54
C GLU A 80 -7.55 11.85 -0.88
N LEU A 81 -6.72 12.07 0.15
CA LEU A 81 -6.64 13.35 0.87
C LEU A 81 -6.12 14.50 -0.02
N LYS A 82 -5.16 14.24 -0.91
CA LYS A 82 -4.66 15.26 -1.85
C LYS A 82 -5.72 15.70 -2.87
N ASN A 83 -6.65 14.82 -3.21
CA ASN A 83 -7.73 15.09 -4.14
C ASN A 83 -8.95 15.75 -3.47
N MET A 84 -8.92 15.99 -2.15
CA MET A 84 -9.97 16.73 -1.46
C MET A 84 -9.75 18.24 -1.62
N ASP A 85 -10.79 18.95 -2.04
CA ASP A 85 -10.72 20.40 -2.28
C ASP A 85 -10.83 21.26 -1.01
N SER A 86 -11.21 20.65 0.12
CA SER A 86 -11.41 21.37 1.39
C SER A 86 -10.10 21.88 1.97
N GLN A 87 -10.10 23.16 2.39
CA GLN A 87 -8.98 23.75 3.10
C GLN A 87 -8.68 23.03 4.43
N ALA A 88 -9.70 22.51 5.11
CA ALA A 88 -9.53 21.76 6.36
C ALA A 88 -8.73 20.47 6.16
N ASP A 89 -8.97 19.77 5.04
CA ASP A 89 -8.27 18.52 4.74
C ASP A 89 -6.80 18.77 4.36
N LYS A 90 -6.51 19.90 3.72
CA LYS A 90 -5.13 20.34 3.44
C LYS A 90 -4.35 20.67 4.71
N VAL A 91 -4.97 21.37 5.67
CA VAL A 91 -4.37 21.66 6.98
C VAL A 91 -4.08 20.35 7.71
N ARG A 92 -5.07 19.44 7.73
CA ARG A 92 -4.93 18.14 8.38
C ARG A 92 -3.81 17.29 7.77
N LEU A 93 -3.67 17.29 6.45
CA LEU A 93 -2.59 16.60 5.75
C LEU A 93 -1.21 17.18 6.14
N ASN A 94 -1.11 18.51 6.28
CA ASN A 94 0.12 19.16 6.73
C ASN A 94 0.45 18.81 8.18
N ASP A 95 -0.52 18.88 9.09
CA ASP A 95 -0.33 18.55 10.51
C ASP A 95 0.09 17.08 10.68
N PHE A 96 -0.55 16.19 9.93
CA PHE A 96 -0.18 14.80 9.87
C PHE A 96 1.25 14.61 9.37
N THR A 97 1.59 15.20 8.21
CA THR A 97 2.90 15.07 7.57
C THR A 97 4.00 15.58 8.49
N SER A 98 3.70 16.65 9.24
CA SER A 98 4.58 17.17 10.28
C SER A 98 4.85 16.15 11.38
N SER A 99 3.78 15.52 11.87
CA SER A 99 3.82 14.59 12.98
C SER A 99 4.57 13.29 12.64
N ILE A 100 4.47 12.84 11.39
CA ILE A 100 5.14 11.62 10.92
C ILE A 100 6.55 11.84 10.38
N TYR A 101 7.02 13.08 10.22
CA TYR A 101 8.33 13.38 9.65
C TYR A 101 9.49 12.58 10.29
N PRO A 102 9.62 12.52 11.64
CA PRO A 102 10.71 11.77 12.27
C PRO A 102 10.65 10.27 11.95
N VAL A 103 9.43 9.72 11.93
CA VAL A 103 9.15 8.31 11.59
C VAL A 103 9.51 8.03 10.14
N TRP A 104 9.17 8.96 9.24
CA TRP A 104 9.43 8.85 7.82
C TRP A 104 10.93 8.87 7.49
N VAL A 105 11.71 9.72 8.16
CA VAL A 105 13.18 9.73 8.06
C VAL A 105 13.77 8.39 8.52
N ALA A 106 13.30 7.85 9.64
CA ALA A 106 13.74 6.54 10.13
C ALA A 106 13.39 5.40 9.15
N LEU A 107 12.18 5.43 8.59
CA LEU A 107 11.76 4.51 7.52
C LEU A 107 12.68 4.60 6.31
N GLY A 108 12.99 5.81 5.82
CA GLY A 108 13.88 6.01 4.68
C GLY A 108 15.24 5.32 4.88
N LYS A 109 15.85 5.46 6.06
CA LYS A 109 17.10 4.76 6.41
C LYS A 109 16.95 3.23 6.37
N SER A 110 15.81 2.69 6.77
CA SER A 110 15.53 1.26 6.66
C SER A 110 15.32 0.80 5.22
N TYR A 111 14.70 1.63 4.37
CA TYR A 111 14.43 1.30 2.97
C TYR A 111 15.67 1.35 2.09
N LEU A 112 16.68 2.16 2.44
CA LEU A 112 18.01 2.15 1.79
C LEU A 112 18.70 0.77 1.82
N LYS A 113 18.38 -0.08 2.81
CA LYS A 113 18.94 -1.44 2.91
C LYS A 113 18.16 -2.46 2.08
N ARG A 114 17.05 -2.07 1.44
CA ARG A 114 16.19 -2.94 0.63
C ARG A 114 16.55 -2.84 -0.85
N PRO A 115 16.09 -3.79 -1.68
CA PRO A 115 16.26 -3.70 -3.14
C PRO A 115 15.75 -2.37 -3.73
N LEU A 116 16.39 -1.93 -4.82
CA LEU A 116 16.11 -0.66 -5.51
C LEU A 116 14.63 -0.39 -5.77
N ILE A 117 13.84 -1.42 -6.09
CA ILE A 117 12.40 -1.26 -6.33
C ILE A 117 11.65 -0.72 -5.10
N TYR A 118 12.05 -1.12 -3.90
CA TYR A 118 11.45 -0.61 -2.66
C TYR A 118 11.94 0.79 -2.32
N GLN A 119 13.19 1.12 -2.68
CA GLN A 119 13.74 2.46 -2.52
C GLN A 119 13.02 3.45 -3.43
N ALA A 120 12.88 3.12 -4.72
CA ALA A 120 12.15 3.93 -5.69
C ALA A 120 10.68 4.11 -5.29
N TYR A 121 10.03 3.05 -4.80
CA TYR A 121 8.65 3.14 -4.33
C TYR A 121 8.51 4.04 -3.10
N PHE A 122 9.43 3.94 -2.13
CA PHE A 122 9.45 4.83 -0.98
C PHE A 122 9.73 6.30 -1.37
N ALA A 123 10.63 6.54 -2.33
CA ALA A 123 10.90 7.86 -2.89
C ALA A 123 9.64 8.47 -3.52
N TYR A 124 8.93 7.69 -4.34
CA TYR A 124 7.69 8.12 -4.97
C TYR A 124 6.63 8.55 -3.95
N ILE A 125 6.38 7.76 -2.90
CA ILE A 125 5.42 8.14 -1.85
C ILE A 125 5.88 9.40 -1.10
N SER A 126 7.19 9.53 -0.87
CA SER A 126 7.75 10.72 -0.22
C SER A 126 7.49 11.99 -1.02
N CYS A 127 7.49 11.92 -2.36
CA CYS A 127 7.11 13.04 -3.23
C CYS A 127 5.62 13.39 -3.17
N LEU A 128 4.76 12.48 -2.70
CA LEU A 128 3.34 12.77 -2.52
C LEU A 128 3.09 13.60 -1.27
N LEU A 129 3.94 13.50 -0.25
CA LEU A 129 3.77 14.15 1.04
C LEU A 129 4.27 15.61 1.01
N PRO A 130 3.55 16.57 1.61
CA PRO A 130 3.92 17.99 1.61
C PRO A 130 5.07 18.34 2.57
N PHE A 131 6.15 17.55 2.57
CA PHE A 131 7.28 17.75 3.49
C PHE A 131 7.99 19.10 3.33
N HIS A 132 8.03 19.67 2.12
CA HIS A 132 8.65 20.98 1.85
C HIS A 132 7.78 22.17 2.28
N GLN A 133 6.46 21.98 2.41
CA GLN A 133 5.54 23.06 2.76
C GLN A 133 5.45 23.28 4.27
N VAL A 134 5.61 22.20 5.03
CA VAL A 134 5.91 22.29 6.44
C VAL A 134 7.38 22.65 6.55
N ASN A 135 7.77 23.63 7.37
CA ASN A 135 9.17 24.11 7.53
C ASN A 135 10.15 23.04 8.08
N HIS A 136 10.19 21.85 7.49
CA HIS A 136 11.09 20.76 7.80
C HIS A 136 12.33 20.88 6.93
N ASP A 137 13.48 20.61 7.54
CA ASP A 137 14.73 20.47 6.80
C ASP A 137 14.73 19.15 6.01
N THR A 138 14.20 19.18 4.78
CA THR A 138 14.09 18.03 3.89
C THR A 138 15.44 17.45 3.46
N LYS A 139 16.56 18.14 3.73
CA LYS A 139 17.92 17.67 3.44
C LYS A 139 18.19 16.28 3.98
N SER A 140 17.63 15.93 5.14
CA SER A 140 17.77 14.59 5.72
C SER A 140 17.13 13.51 4.85
N LEU A 141 15.95 13.78 4.29
CA LEU A 141 15.24 12.87 3.39
C LEU A 141 15.86 12.87 1.99
N GLU A 142 16.23 14.03 1.46
CA GLU A 142 16.91 14.16 0.17
C GLU A 142 18.26 13.42 0.18
N ALA A 143 19.06 13.55 1.24
CA ALA A 143 20.32 12.82 1.39
C ALA A 143 20.14 11.30 1.50
N ILE A 144 18.96 10.84 1.94
CA ILE A 144 18.60 9.42 1.96
C ILE A 144 18.15 8.97 0.58
N LEU A 145 17.38 9.76 -0.16
CA LEU A 145 16.78 9.36 -1.44
C LEU A 145 17.75 9.51 -2.64
N LEU A 146 18.78 10.35 -2.53
CA LEU A 146 19.76 10.64 -3.59
C LEU A 146 21.05 9.79 -3.49
N LYS A 147 21.10 8.83 -2.56
CA LYS A 147 22.23 7.90 -2.36
C LYS A 147 22.00 6.58 -3.07
#